data_AF-A0A6N3DDX4-F1
#
_entry.id   AF-A0A6N3DDX4-F1
#
_cell.length_a   1.000
_cell.length_b   1.000
_cell.length_c   1.000
_cell.angle_alpha   90.00
_cell.angle_beta   90.00
_cell.angle_gamma   90.00
#
_symmetry.space_group_name_H-M   'P 1'
#
loop_
_entity.id
_entity.type
_entity.pdbx_description
1 polymer ?
#
loop_
_entity_poly.entity_id
_entity_poly.type
_entity_poly.pdbx_seq_one_letter_code
_entity_poly.pdbx_strand_id
1 'polypeptide(L)' 'MEMFLNTLLNLGLSLLFGAFGIFILVIGYKIFDAIIPADFNKELEKGNMAVAVFLAGALIGIAIIVSQVVK' A
#
# COMPACT_ATOMS: atom_id res chain seq x y z
N MET A 1 -29.60 14.66 16.81
CA MET A 1 -28.22 15.14 17.03
C MET A 1 -27.22 13.99 17.03
N GLU A 2 -27.51 12.87 17.71
CA GLU A 2 -26.66 11.67 17.72
C GLU A 2 -26.36 11.08 16.33
N MET A 3 -27.35 11.02 15.44
CA MET A 3 -27.15 10.53 14.06
C MET A 3 -26.06 11.30 13.31
N PHE A 4 -26.02 12.63 13.47
CA PHE A 4 -25.02 13.48 12.82
C PHE A 4 -23.62 13.28 13.40
N LEU A 5 -23.52 13.15 14.73
CA LEU A 5 -22.25 12.88 15.41
C LEU A 5 -21.67 11.52 14.99
N ASN A 6 -22.52 10.50 14.89
CA ASN A 6 -22.12 9.15 14.47
C ASN A 6 -21.63 9.14 13.02
N THR A 7 -22.23 9.91 12.12
CA THR A 7 -21.74 10.04 10.74
C THR A 7 -20.35 10.68 10.69
N LEU A 8 -20.10 11.74 11.46
CA LEU A 8 -18.78 12.37 11.54
C LEU A 8 -17.72 11.43 12.12
N LEU A 9 -18.06 10.67 13.18
CA LEU A 9 -17.16 9.69 13.78
C LEU A 9 -16.81 8.55 12.80
N ASN A 10 -17.81 8.01 12.09
CA ASN A 10 -17.57 6.95 11.11
C ASN A 10 -16.70 7.43 9.95
N LEU A 11 -16.88 8.66 9.48
CA LEU A 11 -15.98 9.26 8.47
C LEU A 11 -14.54 9.35 8.98
N GLY A 12 -14.35 9.78 10.23
CA GLY A 12 -13.03 9.83 10.86
C GLY A 12 -12.38 8.45 10.95
N LEU A 13 -13.15 7.42 11.32
CA LEU A 13 -12.69 6.04 11.36
C LEU A 13 -12.32 5.51 9.98
N SER A 14 -13.14 5.76 8.94
CA SER A 14 -12.82 5.34 7.58
C SER A 14 -11.51 5.95 7.05
N LEU A 15 -11.25 7.23 7.35
CA LEU A 15 -9.99 7.88 7.00
C LEU A 15 -8.80 7.26 7.76
N LEU A 16 -8.98 6.95 9.04
CA LEU A 16 -7.98 6.27 9.86
C LEU A 16 -7.62 4.88 9.31
N PHE A 17 -8.62 4.07 8.98
CA PHE A 17 -8.42 2.75 8.38
C PHE A 17 -7.79 2.84 6.99
N GLY A 18 -8.17 3.82 6.17
CA GLY A 18 -7.53 4.09 4.88
C GLY A 18 -6.04 4.43 5.03
N ALA A 19 -5.70 5.32 5.96
CA ALA A 19 -4.31 5.66 6.26
C ALA A 19 -3.52 4.44 6.80
N PHE A 20 -4.16 3.62 7.63
CA PHE A 20 -3.59 2.39 8.15
C PHE A 20 -3.31 1.37 7.03
N GLY A 21 -4.20 1.24 6.05
CA GLY A 21 -3.98 0.42 4.87
C GLY A 21 -2.76 0.86 4.06
N ILE A 22 -2.63 2.16 3.79
CA ILE A 22 -1.45 2.72 3.10
C ILE A 22 -0.17 2.41 3.89
N PHE A 23 -0.21 2.55 5.22
CA PHE A 23 0.91 2.25 6.08
C PHE A 23 1.36 0.78 5.96
N ILE A 24 0.42 -0.17 5.99
CA ILE A 24 0.72 -1.59 5.80
C ILE A 24 1.28 -1.85 4.39
N LEU A 25 0.74 -1.21 3.35
CA LEU A 25 1.23 -1.36 1.98
C LEU A 25 2.71 -0.96 1.87
N VAL A 26 3.09 0.17 2.47
CA VAL A 26 4.49 0.64 2.50
C VAL A 26 5.40 -0.35 3.22
N ILE A 27 4.95 -0.91 4.35
CA ILE A 27 5.70 -1.93 5.08
C ILE A 27 5.86 -3.19 4.23
N GLY A 28 4.78 -3.67 3.61
CA GLY A 28 4.80 -4.85 2.75
C GLY A 28 5.77 -4.69 1.59
N TYR A 29 5.78 -3.51 0.96
CA TYR A 29 6.75 -3.18 -0.09
C TYR A 29 8.19 -3.18 0.44
N LYS A 30 8.46 -2.54 1.58
CA LYS A 30 9.80 -2.53 2.18
C LYS A 30 10.31 -3.93 2.53
N ILE A 31 9.44 -4.80 3.03
CA ILE A 31 9.81 -6.19 3.33
C ILE A 31 10.12 -6.94 2.04
N PHE A 32 9.29 -6.78 1.01
CA PHE A 32 9.51 -7.36 -0.30
C PHE A 32 10.84 -6.92 -0.92
N ASP A 33 11.11 -5.62 -0.90
CA ASP A 33 12.36 -5.00 -1.38
C ASP A 33 13.58 -5.53 -0.62
N ALA A 34 13.48 -5.69 0.71
CA ALA A 34 14.57 -6.21 1.53
C ALA A 34 14.86 -7.71 1.32
N ILE A 35 13.87 -8.51 0.92
CA ILE A 35 14.05 -9.95 0.67
C ILE A 35 14.80 -10.18 -0.65
N ILE A 36 14.57 -9.33 -1.65
CA ILE A 36 15.17 -9.52 -2.96
C ILE A 36 16.52 -8.80 -3.00
N PRO A 37 17.64 -9.50 -3.24
CA PRO A 37 18.96 -8.89 -3.33
C PRO A 37 19.15 -8.23 -4.72
N ALA A 38 18.25 -7.33 -5.10
CA ALA A 38 18.29 -6.59 -6.36
C ALA A 38 18.17 -5.09 -6.09
N ASP A 39 18.98 -4.30 -6.78
CA ASP A 39 18.97 -2.84 -6.66
C ASP A 39 17.94 -2.25 -7.64
N PHE A 40 16.67 -2.33 -7.28
CA PHE A 40 15.58 -1.93 -8.17
C PHE A 40 15.63 -0.44 -8.51
N ASN A 41 16.07 0.42 -7.58
CA ASN A 41 16.22 1.86 -7.85
C ASN A 41 17.20 2.10 -9.00
N LYS A 42 18.36 1.42 -8.97
CA LYS A 42 19.36 1.51 -10.03
C LYS A 42 18.84 0.99 -11.38
N GLU A 43 18.07 -0.10 -11.39
CA GLU A 43 17.48 -0.63 -12.62
C GLU A 43 16.37 0.26 -13.18
N LEU A 44 15.56 0.88 -12.32
CA LEU A 44 14.57 1.88 -12.72
C LEU A 44 15.22 3.12 -13.32
N GLU A 45 16.31 3.63 -12.72
CA GLU A 45 17.07 4.77 -13.26
C GLU A 45 17.67 4.49 -14.65
N LYS A 46 18.07 3.24 -14.91
CA LYS A 46 18.53 2.79 -16.24
C LYS A 46 17.39 2.66 -17.26
N GLY A 47 16.15 2.87 -16.86
CA GLY A 47 14.98 2.72 -17.73
C GLY A 47 14.57 1.27 -17.99
N ASN A 48 14.91 0.35 -17.08
CA ASN A 48 14.54 -1.06 -17.24
C ASN A 48 13.03 -1.26 -17.03
N MET A 49 12.29 -1.28 -18.13
CA MET A 49 10.82 -1.43 -18.13
C MET A 49 10.36 -2.76 -17.51
N ALA A 50 11.16 -3.83 -17.60
CA ALA A 50 10.80 -5.11 -16.99
C ALA A 50 10.72 -5.00 -15.46
N VAL A 51 11.66 -4.29 -14.84
CA VAL A 51 11.65 -4.02 -13.40
C VAL A 51 10.48 -3.14 -13.00
N ALA A 52 10.14 -2.12 -13.79
CA ALA A 52 8.99 -1.27 -13.53
C ALA A 52 7.67 -2.07 -13.51
N VAL A 53 7.46 -2.94 -14.51
CA VAL A 53 6.26 -3.80 -14.57
C VAL A 53 6.23 -4.80 -13.42
N PHE A 54 7.39 -5.37 -13.06
CA PHE A 54 7.51 -6.29 -11.93
C PHE A 54 7.11 -5.62 -10.60
N LEU A 55 7.65 -4.43 -10.31
CA LEU A 55 7.31 -3.67 -9.10
C LEU A 55 5.85 -3.24 -9.09
N ALA A 56 5.28 -2.85 -10.24
CA ALA A 56 3.86 -2.55 -10.35
C ALA A 56 3.00 -3.78 -9.97
N GLY A 57 3.36 -4.97 -10.48
CA GLY A 57 2.71 -6.22 -10.12
C GLY A 57 2.81 -6.55 -8.62
N ALA A 58 4.00 -6.39 -8.04
CA ALA A 58 4.22 -6.60 -6.61
C ALA A 58 3.38 -5.65 -5.74
N LEU A 59 3.36 -4.36 -6.08
CA LEU A 59 2.54 -3.35 -5.37
C LEU A 59 1.05 -3.64 -5.48
N ILE A 60 0.55 -4.05 -6.66
CA ILE A 60 -0.86 -4.46 -6.84
C ILE A 60 -1.18 -5.68 -5.98
N GLY A 61 -0.30 -6.69 -5.97
CA GLY A 61 -0.48 -7.89 -5.15
C GLY A 61 -0.57 -7.57 -3.65
N ILE A 62 0.34 -6.72 -3.16
CA ILE A 62 0.32 -6.25 -1.77
C ILE A 62 -0.97 -5.45 -1.49
N ALA A 63 -1.37 -4.56 -2.40
CA ALA A 63 -2.58 -3.76 -2.25
C ALA A 63 -3.85 -4.62 -2.14
N ILE A 64 -3.96 -5.70 -2.93
CA ILE A 64 -5.08 -6.64 -2.85
C ILE A 64 -5.12 -7.33 -1.48
N ILE A 65 -3.97 -7.76 -0.95
CA ILE A 65 -3.90 -8.38 0.39
C ILE A 65 -4.35 -7.38 1.46
N VAL A 66 -3.83 -6.15 1.40
CA VAL A 66 -4.19 -5.07 2.34
C VAL A 66 -5.68 -4.75 2.28
N SER A 67 -6.27 -4.71 1.08
CA SER A 67 -7.69 -4.40 0.92
C SER A 67 -8.62 -5.45 1.54
N GLN A 68 -8.15 -6.70 1.76
CA GLN A 68 -8.93 -7.72 2.46
C GLN A 68 -8.90 -7.56 3.98
N VAL A 69 -7.87 -6.88 4.51
CA VAL A 69 -7.66 -6.71 5.95
C VAL A 69 -8.33 -5.42 6.45
N VAL A 70 -8.31 -4.36 5.65
CA VAL A 70 -8.88 -3.05 5.99
C VAL A 70 -10.37 -3.02 5.63
N LYS A 71 -11.24 -2.75 6.62
CA LYS A 71 -12.71 -2.72 6.49
C LYS A 71 -13.28 -1.37 6.85
#